data_AF-A0A7C9BV39-F1
#
_entry.id   AF-A0A7C9BV39-F1
#
_cell.length_a   1.000
_cell.length_b   1.000
_cell.length_c   1.000
_cell.angle_alpha   90.00
_cell.angle_beta   90.00
_cell.angle_gamma   90.00
#
_symmetry.space_group_name_H-M   'P 1'
#
loop_
_entity.id
_entity.type
_entity.pdbx_description
1 polymer ?
#
loop_
_entity_poly.entity_id
_entity_poly.type
_entity_poly.pdbx_seq_one_letter_code
_entity_poly.pdbx_strand_id
1 'polypeptide(L)'
;MQPTRYLIEHPGGELQLLAEDEMKAIVESDESFDGFVGNGWTLEGIIEPLSIIHLEKARMKWAAETFPEATALSSIYKLREEADAIEQNLLDGKPDPMEYADALMCLLDSAGRAGITPLQILEAFQEKILINKSRKWVKNPDNTYSHVKQDLI
;
A
#
# COMPACT_ATOMS: atom_id res chain seq x y z
N MET A 1 -4.03 -20.72 -1.89
CA MET A 1 -4.67 -19.40 -1.68
C MET A 1 -4.39 -19.03 -0.24
N GLN A 2 -3.77 -17.87 0.03
CA GLN A 2 -3.58 -17.47 1.42
C GLN A 2 -4.94 -17.11 2.04
N PRO A 3 -5.18 -17.46 3.31
CA PRO A 3 -6.45 -17.14 3.97
C PRO A 3 -6.63 -15.62 4.10
N THR A 4 -7.84 -15.14 3.89
CA THR A 4 -8.22 -13.74 4.10
C THR A 4 -7.95 -13.34 5.55
N ARG A 5 -7.27 -12.20 5.76
CA ARG A 5 -7.05 -11.62 7.08
C ARG A 5 -7.65 -10.22 7.15
N TYR A 6 -8.18 -9.88 8.31
CA TYR A 6 -8.84 -8.62 8.59
C TYR A 6 -8.01 -7.84 9.59
N LEU A 7 -7.69 -6.58 9.29
CA LEU A 7 -6.99 -5.71 10.23
C LEU A 7 -8.04 -4.87 10.97
N ILE A 8 -8.10 -5.00 12.29
CA ILE A 8 -8.96 -4.18 13.15
C ILE A 8 -8.11 -3.19 13.94
N GLU A 9 -8.65 -1.99 14.16
CA GLU A 9 -8.06 -0.97 15.05
C GLU A 9 -8.87 -0.93 16.35
N HIS A 10 -8.21 -1.22 17.48
CA HIS A 10 -8.81 -1.19 18.81
C HIS A 10 -8.94 0.24 19.35
N PRO A 11 -9.84 0.48 20.31
CA PRO A 11 -9.88 1.74 21.06
C PRO A 11 -8.51 2.01 21.73
N GLY A 12 -7.73 2.92 21.15
CA GLY A 12 -6.33 3.16 21.56
C GLY A 12 -5.33 3.18 20.39
N GLY A 13 -5.75 2.72 19.20
CA GLY A 13 -4.94 2.74 17.97
C GLY A 13 -4.05 1.51 17.77
N GLU A 14 -4.26 0.46 18.57
CA GLU A 14 -3.60 -0.83 18.40
C GLU A 14 -4.21 -1.59 17.23
N LEU A 15 -3.37 -2.12 16.34
CA LEU A 15 -3.81 -2.87 15.15
C LEU A 15 -3.66 -4.38 15.37
N GLN A 16 -4.71 -5.14 15.05
CA GLN A 16 -4.69 -6.61 15.12
C GLN A 16 -5.13 -7.24 13.79
N LEU A 17 -4.36 -8.22 13.32
CA LEU A 17 -4.76 -9.07 12.20
C LEU A 17 -5.53 -10.29 12.70
N LEU A 18 -6.73 -10.49 12.18
CA LEU A 18 -7.63 -11.58 12.49
C LEU A 18 -7.88 -12.48 11.29
N ALA A 19 -7.98 -13.76 11.52
CA ALA A 19 -8.56 -14.71 10.58
C ALA A 19 -10.09 -14.52 10.48
N GLU A 20 -10.69 -15.09 9.45
CA GLU A 20 -12.12 -14.92 9.16
C GLU A 20 -13.04 -15.46 10.25
N ASP A 21 -12.68 -16.57 10.86
CA ASP A 21 -13.40 -17.17 11.99
C ASP A 21 -13.31 -16.30 13.25
N GLU A 22 -12.14 -15.71 13.52
CA GLU A 22 -11.95 -14.77 14.64
C GLU A 22 -12.79 -13.50 14.45
N MET A 23 -12.85 -12.95 13.23
CA MET A 23 -13.69 -11.79 12.93
C MET A 23 -15.18 -12.09 13.10
N LYS A 24 -15.65 -13.25 12.62
CA LYS A 24 -17.05 -13.68 12.78
C LYS A 24 -17.44 -13.81 14.25
N ALA A 25 -16.56 -14.39 15.07
CA ALA A 25 -16.81 -14.54 16.50
C ALA A 25 -16.97 -13.19 17.22
N ILE A 26 -16.22 -12.16 16.82
CA ILE A 26 -16.34 -10.81 17.39
C ILE A 26 -17.68 -10.17 16.99
N VAL A 27 -18.04 -10.23 15.70
CA VAL A 27 -19.32 -9.68 15.20
C VAL A 27 -20.52 -10.35 15.88
N GLU A 28 -20.44 -11.65 16.13
CA GLU A 28 -21.52 -12.41 16.77
C GLU A 28 -21.61 -12.20 18.28
N SER A 29 -20.55 -11.70 18.95
CA SER A 29 -20.49 -11.60 20.42
C SER A 29 -20.65 -10.18 20.97
N ASP A 30 -20.57 -9.14 20.14
CA ASP A 30 -20.71 -7.75 20.57
C ASP A 30 -21.96 -7.06 19.98
N GLU A 31 -23.05 -7.05 20.75
CA GLU A 31 -24.29 -6.32 20.41
C GLU A 31 -24.09 -4.78 20.36
N SER A 32 -22.94 -4.28 20.84
CA SER A 32 -22.58 -2.86 20.92
C SER A 32 -21.50 -2.44 19.92
N PHE A 33 -21.19 -3.29 18.94
CA PHE A 33 -20.30 -2.95 17.82
C PHE A 33 -20.94 -1.83 16.97
N ASP A 34 -20.79 -0.59 17.44
CA ASP A 34 -21.36 0.63 16.86
C ASP A 34 -20.50 1.14 15.69
N GLY A 35 -20.21 0.24 14.75
CA GLY A 35 -19.79 0.59 13.40
C GLY A 35 -21.02 0.99 12.59
N PHE A 36 -21.64 2.13 12.91
CA PHE A 36 -22.72 2.77 12.13
C PHE A 36 -23.72 1.78 11.50
N VAL A 37 -24.57 1.16 12.30
CA VAL A 37 -25.66 0.31 11.80
C VAL A 37 -26.87 1.18 11.46
N GLY A 38 -26.93 1.66 10.23
CA GLY A 38 -28.03 2.44 9.67
C GLY A 38 -28.51 1.87 8.33
N ASN A 39 -29.54 1.02 8.41
CA ASN A 39 -30.41 0.54 7.32
C ASN A 39 -29.74 -0.13 6.11
N GLY A 40 -29.43 -1.42 6.27
CA GLY A 40 -29.42 -2.39 5.16
C GLY A 40 -28.05 -2.77 4.64
N TRP A 41 -27.39 -3.72 5.30
CA TRP A 41 -26.32 -4.54 4.71
C TRP A 41 -26.45 -5.98 5.21
N THR A 42 -26.39 -6.93 4.29
CA THR A 42 -26.26 -8.37 4.52
C THR A 42 -24.85 -8.68 5.03
N LEU A 43 -24.57 -9.93 5.45
CA LEU A 43 -23.21 -10.49 5.63
C LEU A 43 -22.32 -10.42 4.36
N GLU A 44 -22.75 -9.68 3.33
CA GLU A 44 -22.00 -9.19 2.18
C GLU A 44 -21.54 -7.74 2.40
N GLY A 45 -21.46 -7.29 3.66
CA GLY A 45 -20.65 -6.16 4.07
C GLY A 45 -19.20 -6.52 3.83
N ILE A 46 -18.78 -6.39 2.57
CA ILE A 46 -17.39 -6.38 2.15
C ILE A 46 -16.67 -5.55 3.21
N ILE A 47 -15.83 -6.17 4.04
CA ILE A 47 -14.72 -5.43 4.63
C ILE A 47 -13.92 -5.08 3.39
N GLU A 48 -14.26 -3.94 2.78
CA GLU A 48 -13.50 -3.35 1.70
C GLU A 48 -12.07 -3.42 2.20
N PRO A 49 -11.16 -4.14 1.51
CA PRO A 49 -9.80 -4.28 1.99
C PRO A 49 -9.32 -2.88 2.34
N LEU A 50 -8.93 -2.67 3.61
CA LEU A 50 -8.65 -1.33 4.13
C LEU A 50 -7.85 -0.60 3.07
N SER A 51 -8.42 0.50 2.57
CA SER A 51 -7.78 1.20 1.45
C SER A 51 -6.33 1.50 1.83
N ILE A 52 -5.43 1.51 0.84
CA ILE A 52 -4.03 1.81 1.08
C ILE A 52 -3.84 3.12 1.87
N ILE A 53 -4.77 4.06 1.75
CA ILE A 53 -4.80 5.32 2.51
C ILE A 53 -4.98 5.05 4.02
N HIS A 54 -5.88 4.15 4.41
CA HIS A 54 -6.12 3.82 5.82
C HIS A 54 -4.95 3.05 6.43
N LEU A 55 -4.45 2.03 5.71
CA LEU A 55 -3.28 1.26 6.13
C LEU A 55 -2.06 2.16 6.30
N GLU A 56 -1.82 3.05 5.33
CA GLU A 56 -0.69 3.95 5.36
C GLU A 56 -0.78 4.99 6.47
N LYS A 57 -1.99 5.49 6.78
CA LYS A 57 -2.16 6.44 7.90
C LYS A 57 -1.72 5.81 9.22
N ALA A 58 -2.11 4.56 9.47
CA ALA A 58 -1.73 3.86 10.70
C ALA A 58 -0.23 3.51 10.71
N ARG A 59 0.30 2.99 9.59
CA ARG A 59 1.74 2.69 9.44
C ARG A 59 2.60 3.94 9.62
N MET A 60 2.24 5.07 9.01
CA MET A 60 3.01 6.32 9.10
C MET A 60 3.04 6.87 10.52
N LYS A 61 1.93 6.77 11.26
CA LYS A 61 1.88 7.14 12.68
C LYS A 61 2.89 6.30 13.49
N TRP A 62 2.81 4.97 13.36
CA TRP A 62 3.75 4.06 14.02
C TRP A 62 5.21 4.31 13.62
N ALA A 63 5.47 4.57 12.34
CA ALA A 63 6.82 4.82 11.82
C ALA A 63 7.42 6.15 12.29
N ALA A 64 6.60 7.19 12.46
CA ALA A 64 7.03 8.47 13.01
C ALA A 64 7.41 8.35 14.50
N GLU A 65 6.66 7.55 15.26
CA GLU A 65 6.93 7.28 16.69
C GLU A 65 8.15 6.38 16.88
N THR A 66 8.30 5.35 16.05
CA THR A 66 9.37 4.34 16.16
C THR A 66 10.70 4.83 15.58
N PHE A 67 10.65 5.58 14.47
CA PHE A 67 11.83 6.06 13.74
C PHE A 67 11.79 7.59 13.59
N PRO A 68 11.92 8.34 14.68
CA PRO A 68 11.80 9.80 14.67
C PRO A 68 12.90 10.49 13.86
N GLU A 69 14.08 9.85 13.71
CA GLU A 69 15.23 10.38 12.99
C GLU A 69 15.23 10.03 11.49
N ALA A 70 14.34 9.12 11.05
CA ALA A 70 14.26 8.77 9.64
C ALA A 70 13.80 9.98 8.82
N THR A 71 14.37 10.12 7.63
CA THR A 71 14.13 11.21 6.68
C THR A 71 13.52 10.66 5.40
N ALA A 72 12.93 11.54 4.58
CA ALA A 72 12.46 11.12 3.25
C ALA A 72 13.57 10.45 2.43
N LEU A 73 14.79 10.97 2.51
CA LEU A 73 15.94 10.44 1.79
C LEU A 73 16.41 9.08 2.30
N SER A 74 16.43 8.85 3.62
CA SER A 74 16.78 7.53 4.16
C SER A 74 15.78 6.45 3.75
N SER A 75 14.49 6.79 3.64
CA SER A 75 13.46 5.85 3.19
C SER A 75 13.62 5.50 1.70
N ILE A 76 14.13 6.42 0.86
CA ILE A 76 14.54 6.11 -0.53
C ILE A 76 15.76 5.18 -0.56
N TYR A 77 16.70 5.31 0.37
CA TYR A 77 17.81 4.36 0.46
C TYR A 77 17.31 2.97 0.83
N LYS A 78 16.38 2.87 1.79
CA LYS A 78 15.77 1.59 2.15
C LYS A 78 14.97 0.98 0.99
N LEU A 79 14.22 1.79 0.25
CA LEU A 79 13.51 1.36 -0.96
C LEU A 79 14.43 0.68 -1.99
N ARG A 80 15.69 1.11 -2.12
CA ARG A 80 16.65 0.45 -3.02
C ARG A 80 17.01 -0.95 -2.54
N GLU A 81 17.18 -1.13 -1.24
CA GLU A 81 17.43 -2.46 -0.65
C GLU A 81 16.24 -3.40 -0.91
N GLU A 82 14.99 -2.92 -0.75
CA GLU A 82 13.81 -3.76 -1.03
C GLU A 82 13.68 -4.08 -2.53
N ALA A 83 14.09 -3.16 -3.41
CA ALA A 83 14.13 -3.43 -4.85
C ALA A 83 15.17 -4.50 -5.21
N ASP A 84 16.35 -4.47 -4.58
CA ASP A 84 17.39 -5.49 -4.74
C ASP A 84 16.90 -6.87 -4.24
N ALA A 85 16.15 -6.90 -3.13
CA ALA A 85 15.53 -8.13 -2.61
C ALA A 85 14.48 -8.71 -3.58
N ILE A 86 13.61 -7.85 -4.14
CA ILE A 86 12.65 -8.25 -5.19
C ILE A 86 13.39 -8.82 -6.40
N GLU A 87 14.45 -8.16 -6.88
CA GLU A 87 15.23 -8.62 -8.02
C GLU A 87 15.82 -10.01 -7.76
N GLN A 88 16.45 -10.21 -6.61
CA GLN A 88 17.02 -11.50 -6.23
C GLN A 88 15.96 -12.61 -6.17
N ASN A 89 14.80 -12.31 -5.57
CA ASN A 89 13.68 -13.25 -5.50
C ASN A 89 13.12 -13.62 -6.90
N LEU A 90 13.10 -12.68 -7.85
CA LEU A 90 12.73 -12.96 -9.24
C LEU A 90 13.76 -13.85 -9.94
N LEU A 91 15.06 -13.59 -9.75
CA LEU A 91 16.15 -14.40 -10.31
C LEU A 91 16.12 -15.83 -9.78
N ASP A 92 15.75 -16.00 -8.51
CA ASP A 92 15.63 -17.31 -7.86
C ASP A 92 14.32 -18.04 -8.20
N GLY A 93 13.41 -17.40 -8.95
CA GLY A 93 12.09 -17.95 -9.29
C GLY A 93 11.15 -18.06 -8.09
N LYS A 94 11.34 -17.22 -7.07
CA LYS A 94 10.60 -17.22 -5.80
C LYS A 94 10.02 -15.83 -5.52
N PRO A 95 9.03 -15.35 -6.31
CA PRO A 95 8.43 -14.05 -6.05
C PRO A 95 7.78 -14.01 -4.66
N ASP A 96 8.13 -12.99 -3.87
CA ASP A 96 7.59 -12.79 -2.52
C ASP A 96 6.79 -11.48 -2.46
N PRO A 97 5.46 -11.54 -2.28
CA PRO A 97 4.62 -10.34 -2.12
C PRO A 97 5.03 -9.43 -0.95
N MET A 98 5.69 -9.95 0.09
CA MET A 98 6.09 -9.14 1.24
C MET A 98 7.14 -8.09 0.87
N GLU A 99 8.11 -8.45 0.03
CA GLU A 99 9.13 -7.50 -0.45
C GLU A 99 8.52 -6.35 -1.27
N TYR A 100 7.44 -6.62 -2.02
CA TYR A 100 6.68 -5.58 -2.72
C TYR A 100 5.94 -4.67 -1.74
N ALA A 101 5.41 -5.23 -0.64
CA ALA A 101 4.79 -4.45 0.42
C ALA A 101 5.83 -3.56 1.13
N ASP A 102 7.01 -4.09 1.44
CA ASP A 102 8.10 -3.34 2.07
C ASP A 102 8.60 -2.19 1.17
N ALA A 103 8.77 -2.45 -0.13
CA ALA A 103 9.10 -1.41 -1.11
C ALA A 103 8.00 -0.33 -1.16
N LEU A 104 6.72 -0.72 -1.18
CA LEU A 104 5.60 0.23 -1.19
C LEU A 104 5.57 1.07 0.10
N MET A 105 5.80 0.45 1.26
CA MET A 105 5.90 1.14 2.54
C MET A 105 7.07 2.13 2.55
N CYS A 106 8.24 1.77 2.02
CA CYS A 106 9.38 2.67 1.94
C CYS A 106 9.11 3.90 1.03
N LEU A 107 8.42 3.69 -0.08
CA LEU A 107 8.00 4.77 -0.98
C LEU A 107 7.02 5.73 -0.29
N LEU A 108 6.01 5.17 0.40
CA LEU A 108 5.01 5.98 1.11
C LEU A 108 5.59 6.67 2.33
N ASP A 109 6.54 6.04 3.05
CA ASP A 109 7.27 6.66 4.16
C ASP A 109 8.11 7.85 3.68
N SER A 110 8.80 7.70 2.55
CA SER A 110 9.51 8.81 1.90
C SER A 110 8.56 9.96 1.56
N ALA A 111 7.40 9.65 0.97
CA ALA A 111 6.41 10.65 0.59
C ALA A 111 5.83 11.38 1.81
N GLY A 112 5.42 10.63 2.84
CA GLY A 112 4.85 11.18 4.07
C GLY A 112 5.83 12.12 4.78
N ARG A 113 7.11 11.74 4.87
CA ARG A 113 8.17 12.60 5.43
C ARG A 113 8.48 13.82 4.57
N ALA A 114 8.17 13.79 3.28
CA ALA A 114 8.25 14.94 2.37
C ALA A 114 6.97 15.79 2.34
N GLY A 115 5.96 15.48 3.16
CA GLY A 115 4.68 16.18 3.19
C GLY A 115 3.74 15.85 2.02
N ILE A 116 3.99 14.73 1.32
CA ILE A 116 3.15 14.24 0.23
C ILE A 116 2.21 13.17 0.76
N THR A 117 0.91 13.36 0.55
CA THR A 117 -0.12 12.44 1.04
C THR A 117 -0.35 11.27 0.06
N PRO A 118 -0.85 10.11 0.54
CA PRO A 118 -1.26 9.02 -0.34
C PRO A 118 -2.32 9.44 -1.37
N LEU A 119 -3.22 10.36 -1.02
CA LEU A 119 -4.22 10.89 -1.95
C LEU A 119 -3.57 11.63 -3.13
N GLN A 120 -2.60 12.50 -2.88
CA GLN A 120 -1.85 13.20 -3.93
C GLN A 120 -1.10 12.22 -4.85
N ILE A 121 -0.58 11.12 -4.30
CA ILE A 121 0.06 10.07 -5.11
C ILE A 121 -0.98 9.38 -6.00
N LEU A 122 -2.16 9.05 -5.49
CA LEU A 122 -3.22 8.41 -6.27
C LEU A 122 -3.74 9.33 -7.38
N GLU A 123 -3.92 10.62 -7.11
CA GLU A 123 -4.28 11.63 -8.12
C GLU A 123 -3.21 11.72 -9.21
N ALA A 124 -1.94 11.81 -8.82
CA ALA A 124 -0.81 11.82 -9.77
C ALA A 124 -0.72 10.51 -10.57
N PHE A 125 -1.03 9.36 -9.96
CA PHE A 125 -1.06 8.06 -10.62
C PHE A 125 -2.16 8.01 -11.69
N GLN A 126 -3.36 8.51 -11.40
CA GLN A 126 -4.46 8.61 -12.35
C GLN A 126 -4.08 9.50 -13.55
N GLU A 127 -3.53 10.69 -13.30
CA GLU A 127 -3.04 11.58 -14.35
C GLU A 127 -1.96 10.89 -15.20
N LYS A 128 -1.04 10.19 -14.52
CA LYS A 128 0.07 9.51 -15.20
C LYS A 128 -0.38 8.35 -16.08
N ILE A 129 -1.46 7.64 -15.74
CA ILE A 129 -2.07 6.64 -16.62
C ILE A 129 -2.51 7.28 -17.93
N LEU A 130 -3.21 8.43 -17.88
CA LEU A 130 -3.69 9.13 -19.07
C LEU A 130 -2.53 9.59 -19.95
N ILE A 131 -1.50 10.18 -19.34
CA ILE A 131 -0.27 10.59 -20.02
C ILE A 131 0.45 9.39 -20.66
N ASN A 132 0.55 8.26 -19.95
CA ASN A 132 1.25 7.09 -20.46
C ASN A 132 0.49 6.41 -21.62
N LYS A 133 -0.84 6.43 -21.60
CA LYS A 133 -1.68 5.91 -22.69
C LYS A 133 -1.60 6.76 -23.96
N SER A 134 -1.30 8.06 -23.87
CA SER A 134 -1.18 8.94 -25.04
C SER A 134 0.21 8.93 -25.69
N ARG A 135 1.21 8.34 -25.02
CA ARG A 135 2.60 8.29 -25.51
C ARG A 135 2.81 7.19 -26.56
N LYS A 136 3.75 7.45 -27.46
CA LYS A 136 4.35 6.42 -28.31
C LYS A 136 5.52 5.77 -27.59
N TRP A 137 5.48 4.45 -27.46
CA TRP A 137 6.47 3.65 -26.75
C TRP A 137 7.40 2.88 -27.70
N VAL A 138 8.65 2.70 -27.27
CA VAL A 138 9.66 1.87 -27.91
C VAL A 138 10.18 0.88 -26.88
N LYS A 139 10.31 -0.39 -27.28
CA LYS A 139 10.86 -1.47 -26.45
C LYS A 139 12.38 -1.48 -26.54
N ASN A 140 13.04 -1.57 -25.39
CA ASN A 140 14.50 -1.64 -25.25
C ASN A 140 14.98 -3.11 -25.22
N PRO A 141 16.30 -3.37 -25.42
CA PRO A 141 16.86 -4.73 -25.41
C PRO A 141 16.68 -5.48 -24.08
N ASP A 142 16.66 -4.77 -22.97
CA ASP A 142 16.44 -5.29 -21.61
C ASP A 142 14.94 -5.48 -21.27
N ASN A 143 14.07 -5.42 -22.27
CA ASN A 143 12.60 -5.43 -22.14
C ASN A 143 11.99 -4.25 -21.38
N THR A 144 12.77 -3.21 -21.02
CA THR A 144 12.20 -1.95 -20.56
C THR A 144 11.55 -1.19 -21.72
N TYR A 145 10.72 -0.19 -21.41
CA TYR A 145 10.07 0.65 -22.42
C TYR A 145 10.39 2.11 -22.18
N SER A 146 10.66 2.84 -23.27
CA SER A 146 10.88 4.29 -23.26
C SER A 146 9.90 4.97 -24.19
N HIS A 147 9.44 6.17 -23.83
CA HIS A 147 8.59 6.94 -24.73
C HIS A 147 9.46 7.74 -25.71
N VAL A 148 9.01 7.88 -26.95
CA VAL A 148 9.66 8.77 -27.91
C VAL A 148 9.54 10.19 -27.38
N LYS A 149 10.67 10.85 -27.12
CA LYS A 149 10.66 12.30 -26.84
C LYS A 149 10.32 12.97 -28.17
N GLN A 150 9.26 13.78 -28.20
CA GLN A 150 9.10 14.70 -29.32
C GLN A 150 10.22 15.73 -29.17
N ASP A 151 11.21 15.67 -30.06
CA ASP A 151 12.07 16.82 -30.28
C ASP A 151 11.14 17.94 -30.76
N LEU A 152 10.96 18.96 -29.92
CA LEU A 152 10.32 20.20 -30.33
C LEU A 152 11.23 20.81 -31.40
N ILE A 153 10.80 20.73 -32.67
CA ILE A 153 11.35 21.49 -33.80
C ILE A 153 10.96 22.95 -33.62
#